data_AF-A0AAU3YW99-F1
#
_entry.id   AF-A0AAU3YW99-F1
#
_cell.length_a   1.000
_cell.length_b   1.000
_cell.length_c   1.000
_cell.angle_alpha   90.00
_cell.angle_beta   90.00
_cell.angle_gamma   90.00
#
_symmetry.space_group_name_H-M   'P 1'
#
loop_
_entity.id
_entity.type
_entity.pdbx_description
1 polymer ?
#
loop_
_entity_poly.entity_id
_entity_poly.type
_entity_poly.pdbx_seq_one_letter_code
_entity_poly.pdbx_strand_id
1 'polypeptide(L)'
;MTDNKRSMFRALDLLLNEHVPTLKRRNPYWAPRPAVCWREIHVPAWRWFHVSYEPDVDTEVTFLDRTASWVSAASSAQYAHGALERTGALPGYGRRPGYYLVDAHPWQDHRIVSPLGTADTEARVWVTYPTLEILQRLTEDGVWPGVTIHDSWTCPDSVRFRAWATAVNQVRVEAHRDVQAAMMDGTEADQAEAEDHYENYVKAGYAVAFETMRGNDDPREAKSKVRRPDWYQTTVAQAAANVWRDTWKCVQAGYQPLFMGAKDEVAYLTEDVRAMMRTTPPVLKIDTTGVQLGHWKVKPRAVVTS
;
A
#
# COMPACT_ATOMS: atom_id res chain seq x y z
N MET A 1 -7.66 10.94 -32.68
CA MET A 1 -6.62 10.05 -32.10
C MET A 1 -5.87 10.75 -30.95
N THR A 2 -6.58 11.46 -30.05
CA THR A 2 -5.95 12.62 -29.36
C THR A 2 -6.34 12.86 -27.90
N ASP A 3 -7.16 12.04 -27.24
CA ASP A 3 -7.44 12.21 -25.79
C ASP A 3 -7.10 10.99 -24.91
N ASN A 4 -7.41 9.75 -25.35
CA ASN A 4 -7.12 8.55 -24.56
C ASN A 4 -5.64 8.33 -24.21
N LYS A 5 -4.69 8.81 -25.03
CA LYS A 5 -3.25 8.72 -24.68
C LYS A 5 -2.85 9.66 -23.54
N ARG A 6 -3.59 10.75 -23.29
CA ARG A 6 -3.35 11.61 -22.11
C ARG A 6 -3.81 10.94 -20.82
N SER A 7 -4.86 10.12 -20.88
CA SER A 7 -5.41 9.41 -19.72
C SER A 7 -4.42 8.37 -19.15
N MET A 8 -3.83 7.51 -19.99
CA MET A 8 -2.93 6.44 -19.54
C MET A 8 -1.70 6.93 -18.75
N PHE A 9 -1.21 8.14 -19.05
CA PHE A 9 -0.08 8.74 -18.34
C PHE A 9 -0.47 9.86 -17.39
N ARG A 10 -1.77 10.11 -17.16
CA ARG A 10 -2.22 11.26 -16.38
C ARG A 10 -1.64 11.27 -14.98
N ALA A 11 -1.60 10.11 -14.30
CA ALA A 11 -1.00 10.01 -12.97
C ALA A 11 0.50 10.34 -12.97
N LEU A 12 1.24 9.92 -14.00
CA LEU A 12 2.66 10.25 -14.14
C LEU A 12 2.86 11.72 -14.50
N ASP A 13 2.05 12.27 -15.41
CA ASP A 13 2.07 13.68 -15.79
C ASP A 13 1.78 14.59 -14.59
N LEU A 14 0.75 14.26 -13.80
CA LEU A 14 0.46 14.93 -12.53
C LEU A 14 1.66 14.87 -11.57
N LEU A 15 2.39 13.75 -11.51
CA LEU A 15 3.56 13.61 -10.63
C LEU A 15 4.74 14.48 -11.06
N LEU A 16 4.94 14.62 -12.38
CA LEU A 16 6.13 15.24 -12.95
C LEU A 16 5.97 16.72 -13.26
N ASN A 17 4.75 17.18 -13.52
CA ASN A 17 4.49 18.51 -14.05
C ASN A 17 3.59 19.38 -13.16
N GLU A 18 2.54 18.83 -12.55
CA GLU A 18 1.51 19.64 -11.85
C GLU A 18 1.58 19.55 -10.32
N HIS A 19 1.80 18.35 -9.79
CA HIS A 19 1.79 18.04 -8.36
C HIS A 19 3.08 17.37 -7.93
N VAL A 20 4.20 17.93 -8.39
CA VAL A 20 5.54 17.51 -7.99
C VAL A 20 5.67 17.63 -6.46
N PRO A 21 6.14 16.59 -5.76
CA PRO A 21 6.34 16.63 -4.32
C PRO A 21 7.59 17.47 -3.99
N THR A 22 7.42 18.79 -4.00
CA THR A 22 8.50 19.75 -3.78
C THR A 22 8.74 20.03 -2.30
N LEU A 23 9.99 20.34 -1.95
CA LEU A 23 10.36 20.84 -0.62
C LEU A 23 10.92 22.24 -0.75
N LYS A 24 10.27 23.22 -0.10
CA LYS A 24 10.63 24.65 -0.20
C LYS A 24 10.76 25.10 -1.67
N ARG A 25 9.79 24.72 -2.51
CA ARG A 25 9.74 24.98 -3.97
C ARG A 25 10.87 24.33 -4.78
N ARG A 26 11.65 23.42 -4.20
CA ARG A 26 12.66 22.64 -4.92
C ARG A 26 12.10 21.30 -5.32
N ASN A 27 12.34 20.92 -6.58
CA ASN A 27 12.06 19.57 -7.04
C ASN A 27 12.82 18.54 -6.20
N PRO A 28 12.25 17.34 -6.03
CA PRO A 28 12.95 16.23 -5.39
C PRO A 28 14.21 15.90 -6.16
N TYR A 29 15.19 15.30 -5.48
CA TYR A 29 16.34 14.75 -6.18
C TYR A 29 15.88 13.52 -6.97
N TRP A 30 15.69 13.71 -8.28
CA TRP A 30 15.34 12.64 -9.19
C TRP A 30 16.55 11.77 -9.53
N ALA A 31 16.33 10.46 -9.68
CA ALA A 31 17.37 9.48 -9.99
C ALA A 31 18.63 9.54 -9.09
N PRO A 32 18.48 9.61 -7.75
CA PRO A 32 19.62 9.54 -6.86
C PRO A 32 20.27 8.16 -6.99
N ARG A 33 21.57 8.08 -6.69
CA ARG A 33 22.24 6.79 -6.52
C ARG A 33 21.51 6.03 -5.40
N PRO A 34 21.02 4.79 -5.65
CA PRO A 34 20.32 4.05 -4.62
C PRO A 34 21.28 3.66 -3.48
N ALA A 35 20.75 3.57 -2.26
CA ALA A 35 21.47 3.01 -1.12
C ALA A 35 21.96 1.60 -1.44
N VAL A 36 23.11 1.17 -0.93
CA VAL A 36 23.69 -0.14 -1.31
C VAL A 36 22.78 -1.33 -0.97
N CYS A 37 22.02 -1.24 0.11
CA CYS A 37 21.06 -2.26 0.56
C CYS A 37 19.72 -2.24 -0.18
N TRP A 38 19.51 -1.36 -1.18
CA TRP A 38 18.20 -1.17 -1.81
C TRP A 38 17.61 -2.45 -2.42
N ARG A 39 18.44 -3.42 -2.81
CA ARG A 39 18.00 -4.73 -3.34
C ARG A 39 17.66 -5.75 -2.26
N GLU A 40 18.13 -5.53 -1.05
CA GLU A 40 17.91 -6.38 0.11
C GLU A 40 16.69 -5.94 0.91
N ILE A 41 16.03 -4.84 0.50
CA ILE A 41 14.85 -4.32 1.17
C ILE A 41 13.73 -5.35 1.09
N HIS A 42 13.39 -5.88 2.25
CA HIS A 42 12.21 -6.69 2.45
C HIS A 42 10.98 -5.79 2.50
N VAL A 43 10.05 -6.07 1.58
CA VAL A 43 8.71 -5.53 1.62
C VAL A 43 7.79 -6.67 2.01
N PRO A 44 7.13 -6.60 3.18
CA PRO A 44 6.25 -7.68 3.61
C PRO A 44 5.19 -8.00 2.55
N ALA A 45 5.14 -9.27 2.17
CA ALA A 45 4.12 -9.83 1.31
C ALA A 45 3.60 -11.11 1.95
N TRP A 46 2.29 -11.31 1.91
CA TRP A 46 1.66 -12.46 2.55
C TRP A 46 0.67 -13.11 1.59
N ARG A 47 0.61 -14.43 1.64
CA ARG A 47 -0.55 -15.21 1.19
C ARG A 47 -0.89 -16.12 2.33
N TRP A 48 -1.55 -15.54 3.33
CA TRP A 48 -1.77 -16.18 4.61
C TRP A 48 -3.24 -16.57 4.75
N PHE A 49 -3.45 -17.79 5.22
CA PHE A 49 -4.75 -18.32 5.60
C PHE A 49 -4.70 -18.67 7.09
N HIS A 50 -5.80 -18.44 7.79
CA HIS A 50 -5.90 -18.82 9.19
C HIS A 50 -5.93 -20.35 9.31
N VAL A 51 -4.78 -20.95 9.67
CA VAL A 51 -4.52 -22.39 9.63
C VAL A 51 -5.45 -23.24 10.48
N SER A 52 -6.09 -22.66 11.50
CA SER A 52 -7.00 -23.38 12.42
C SER A 52 -8.47 -23.11 12.16
N TYR A 53 -8.82 -22.45 11.06
CA TYR A 53 -10.22 -22.20 10.72
C TYR A 53 -10.73 -23.25 9.73
N GLU A 54 -11.54 -24.19 10.22
CA GLU A 54 -12.32 -25.11 9.40
C GLU A 54 -13.75 -24.57 9.30
N PRO A 55 -14.14 -23.89 8.19
CA PRO A 55 -15.50 -23.42 8.02
C PRO A 55 -16.47 -24.59 7.95
N ASP A 56 -17.62 -24.46 8.61
CA ASP A 56 -18.77 -25.30 8.30
C ASP A 56 -19.18 -25.11 6.83
N VAL A 57 -19.82 -26.13 6.24
CA VAL A 57 -20.21 -26.18 4.81
C VAL A 57 -21.06 -24.97 4.38
N ASP A 58 -21.75 -24.31 5.32
CA ASP A 58 -22.63 -23.16 5.06
C ASP A 58 -22.04 -21.80 5.52
N THR A 59 -20.74 -21.75 5.82
CA THR A 59 -20.09 -20.52 6.29
C THR A 59 -19.92 -19.51 5.16
N GLU A 60 -20.65 -18.39 5.21
CA GLU A 60 -20.46 -17.30 4.25
C GLU A 60 -19.18 -16.49 4.56
N VAL A 61 -18.22 -16.49 3.64
CA VAL A 61 -16.99 -15.66 3.70
C VAL A 61 -17.12 -14.42 2.82
N THR A 62 -16.73 -13.26 3.35
CA THR A 62 -16.68 -12.00 2.60
C THR A 62 -15.23 -11.59 2.37
N PHE A 63 -14.84 -11.44 1.10
CA PHE A 63 -13.58 -10.84 0.69
C PHE A 63 -13.71 -9.33 0.58
N LEU A 64 -12.73 -8.63 1.15
CA LEU A 64 -12.62 -7.18 1.13
C LEU A 64 -11.36 -6.78 0.36
N ASP A 65 -11.49 -5.74 -0.46
CA ASP A 65 -10.41 -5.17 -1.27
C ASP A 65 -10.16 -3.72 -0.87
N ARG A 66 -8.91 -3.30 -0.70
CA ARG A 66 -8.57 -1.93 -0.34
C ARG A 66 -8.50 -1.05 -1.59
N THR A 67 -9.45 -0.13 -1.69
CA THR A 67 -9.60 0.78 -2.82
C THR A 67 -8.36 1.65 -3.05
N ALA A 68 -7.75 1.52 -4.24
CA ALA A 68 -6.57 2.27 -4.69
C ALA A 68 -5.45 2.34 -3.63
N SER A 69 -5.08 1.15 -3.12
CA SER A 69 -4.11 0.96 -2.04
C SER A 69 -2.81 1.76 -2.22
N TRP A 70 -2.21 1.76 -3.42
CA TRP A 70 -0.96 2.48 -3.68
C TRP A 70 -1.10 4.01 -3.66
N VAL A 71 -2.21 4.54 -4.19
CA VAL A 71 -2.49 5.99 -4.16
C VAL A 71 -2.76 6.45 -2.71
N SER A 72 -3.50 5.64 -1.94
CA SER A 72 -3.74 5.88 -0.52
C SER A 72 -2.45 5.82 0.31
N ALA A 73 -1.60 4.84 0.04
CA ALA A 73 -0.27 4.71 0.63
C ALA A 73 0.60 5.94 0.34
N ALA A 74 0.61 6.42 -0.92
CA ALA A 74 1.32 7.63 -1.29
C ALA A 74 0.83 8.88 -0.55
N SER A 75 -0.47 9.03 -0.36
CA SER A 75 -1.02 10.16 0.41
C SER A 75 -0.57 10.18 1.88
N SER A 76 -0.32 9.00 2.47
CA SER A 76 -0.06 8.85 3.90
C SER A 76 1.43 8.79 4.27
N ALA A 77 2.27 8.29 3.35
CA ALA A 77 3.68 8.12 3.60
C ALA A 77 4.50 9.42 3.62
N GLN A 78 5.72 9.32 4.16
CA GLN A 78 6.79 10.29 4.02
C GLN A 78 7.84 9.74 3.07
N TYR A 79 8.29 10.59 2.16
CA TYR A 79 9.22 10.21 1.09
C TYR A 79 10.50 11.01 1.21
N ALA A 80 11.66 10.41 0.98
CA ALA A 80 12.92 11.14 1.00
C ALA A 80 12.92 12.22 -0.09
N HIS A 81 13.17 13.49 0.25
CA HIS A 81 13.30 14.55 -0.76
C HIS A 81 14.60 14.39 -1.55
N GLY A 82 15.70 14.13 -0.84
CA GLY A 82 17.03 13.89 -1.38
C GLY A 82 17.36 12.40 -1.56
N ALA A 83 18.66 12.12 -1.70
CA ALA A 83 19.18 10.76 -1.67
C ALA A 83 19.12 10.18 -0.24
N LEU A 84 19.05 8.86 -0.14
CA LEU A 84 19.28 8.18 1.14
C LEU A 84 20.78 8.11 1.38
N GLU A 85 21.22 8.61 2.54
CA GLU A 85 22.62 8.58 2.97
C GLU A 85 22.77 7.61 4.12
N ARG A 86 23.91 6.91 4.19
CA ARG A 86 24.17 5.97 5.29
C ARG A 86 24.27 6.75 6.59
N THR A 87 23.34 6.47 7.51
CA THR A 87 23.30 7.06 8.84
C THR A 87 23.79 6.10 9.92
N GLY A 88 24.06 4.82 9.59
CA GLY A 88 24.64 3.86 10.53
C GLY A 88 23.63 3.31 11.53
N ALA A 89 24.13 2.68 12.59
CA ALA A 89 23.30 2.28 13.73
C ALA A 89 22.66 3.51 14.38
N LEU A 90 21.42 3.37 14.84
CA LEU A 90 20.68 4.45 15.50
C LEU A 90 20.21 3.99 16.88
N PRO A 91 20.21 4.87 17.89
CA PRO A 91 19.72 4.54 19.23
C PRO A 91 18.20 4.35 19.27
N GLY A 92 17.48 4.75 18.22
CA GLY A 92 16.03 4.60 18.12
C GLY A 92 15.47 5.14 16.81
N TYR A 93 14.19 4.88 16.58
CA TYR A 93 13.50 5.27 15.36
C TYR A 93 13.11 6.76 15.36
N GLY A 94 13.84 7.56 14.58
CA GLY A 94 13.62 9.01 14.44
C GLY A 94 12.52 9.43 13.45
N ARG A 95 11.64 8.52 13.02
CA ARG A 95 10.54 8.79 12.06
C ARG A 95 10.98 9.38 10.71
N ARG A 96 12.19 9.06 10.25
CA ARG A 96 12.73 9.53 8.97
C ARG A 96 12.37 8.57 7.84
N PRO A 97 12.15 9.06 6.61
CA PRO A 97 12.07 8.17 5.46
C PRO A 97 13.44 7.52 5.21
N GLY A 98 13.42 6.22 4.93
CA GLY A 98 14.65 5.47 4.68
C GLY A 98 14.52 3.98 4.88
N TYR A 99 15.68 3.33 4.91
CA TYR A 99 15.87 1.91 5.14
C TYR A 99 16.58 1.65 6.46
N TYR A 100 16.20 0.56 7.10
CA TYR A 100 16.65 0.21 8.44
C TYR A 100 16.93 -1.29 8.51
N LEU A 101 18.11 -1.67 8.97
CA LEU A 101 18.45 -3.05 9.28
C LEU A 101 18.07 -3.31 10.73
N VAL A 102 17.10 -4.18 10.95
CA VAL A 102 16.57 -4.48 12.29
C VAL A 102 16.59 -5.96 12.58
N ASP A 103 16.55 -6.32 13.87
CA ASP A 103 16.35 -7.70 14.28
C ASP A 103 14.96 -8.19 13.84
N ALA A 104 14.90 -9.41 13.33
CA ALA A 104 13.66 -10.15 13.17
C ALA A 104 13.47 -11.07 14.40
N HIS A 105 12.22 -11.23 14.81
CA HIS A 105 11.84 -12.07 15.93
C HIS A 105 10.72 -13.02 15.50
N PRO A 106 10.77 -14.29 15.94
CA PRO A 106 9.69 -15.24 15.67
C PRO A 106 8.35 -14.69 16.15
N TRP A 107 7.39 -14.61 15.23
CA TRP A 107 6.07 -14.07 15.52
C TRP A 107 5.25 -15.03 16.38
N GLN A 108 4.63 -14.52 17.45
CA GLN A 108 3.95 -15.34 18.45
C GLN A 108 2.41 -15.27 18.38
N ASP A 109 1.84 -14.29 17.66
CA ASP A 109 0.40 -14.12 17.62
C ASP A 109 -0.22 -14.85 16.42
N HIS A 110 -0.76 -16.04 16.64
CA HIS A 110 -1.26 -16.90 15.56
C HIS A 110 -2.56 -16.38 14.90
N ARG A 111 -3.17 -15.32 15.45
CA ARG A 111 -4.40 -14.70 14.92
C ARG A 111 -4.19 -13.92 13.63
N ILE A 112 -2.95 -13.56 13.33
CA ILE A 112 -2.57 -12.79 12.14
C ILE A 112 -1.16 -13.18 11.69
N VAL A 113 -0.85 -13.02 10.41
CA VAL A 113 0.52 -13.14 9.91
C VAL A 113 1.44 -12.08 10.53
N SER A 114 2.72 -12.45 10.69
CA SER A 114 3.78 -11.52 11.11
C SER A 114 3.76 -10.23 10.28
N PRO A 115 3.99 -9.05 10.89
CA PRO A 115 4.18 -7.80 10.15
C PRO A 115 5.40 -7.85 9.22
N LEU A 116 6.34 -8.79 9.46
CA LEU A 116 7.49 -9.08 8.59
C LEU A 116 7.18 -10.14 7.54
N GLY A 117 5.96 -10.69 7.46
CA GLY A 117 5.64 -11.78 6.54
C GLY A 117 6.60 -12.96 6.70
N THR A 118 7.21 -13.41 5.60
CA THR A 118 8.13 -14.56 5.57
C THR A 118 9.52 -14.31 6.15
N ALA A 119 9.85 -13.07 6.51
CA ALA A 119 11.17 -12.71 7.04
C ALA A 119 11.22 -12.74 8.58
N ASP A 120 10.19 -13.25 9.24
CA ASP A 120 10.06 -13.28 10.71
C ASP A 120 11.03 -14.23 11.41
N THR A 121 11.58 -15.20 10.68
CA THR A 121 12.58 -16.16 11.16
C THR A 121 14.01 -15.80 10.79
N GLU A 122 14.22 -14.69 10.08
CA GLU A 122 15.56 -14.19 9.77
C GLU A 122 16.23 -13.63 11.03
N ALA A 123 17.57 -13.60 11.06
CA ALA A 123 18.28 -12.95 12.17
C ALA A 123 18.12 -11.43 12.11
N ARG A 124 18.25 -10.86 10.90
CA ARG A 124 18.12 -9.42 10.64
C ARG A 124 17.55 -9.21 9.26
N VAL A 125 16.74 -8.17 9.11
CA VAL A 125 16.04 -7.85 7.87
C VAL A 125 16.14 -6.35 7.58
N TRP A 126 16.42 -6.01 6.33
CA TRP A 126 16.33 -4.63 5.86
C TRP A 126 14.88 -4.28 5.56
N VAL A 127 14.33 -3.28 6.24
CA VAL A 127 12.96 -2.81 6.04
C VAL A 127 12.91 -1.33 5.71
N THR A 128 11.79 -0.90 5.14
CA THR A 128 11.47 0.54 5.01
C THR A 128 10.85 1.07 6.29
N TYR A 129 10.85 2.40 6.46
CA TYR A 129 10.28 3.03 7.64
C TYR A 129 8.81 2.65 7.96
N PRO A 130 7.87 2.40 7.00
CA PRO A 130 6.50 2.03 7.33
C PRO A 130 6.41 0.71 8.11
N THR A 131 7.25 -0.28 7.76
CA THR A 131 7.34 -1.55 8.49
C THR A 131 7.99 -1.35 9.85
N LEU A 132 9.06 -0.55 9.92
CA LEU A 132 9.69 -0.19 11.20
C LEU A 132 8.71 0.49 12.16
N GLU A 133 7.83 1.37 11.65
CA GLU A 133 6.80 2.02 12.45
C GLU A 133 5.80 1.00 13.04
N ILE A 134 5.49 -0.10 12.33
CA ILE A 134 4.67 -1.17 12.89
C ILE A 134 5.40 -1.85 14.04
N LEU A 135 6.66 -2.26 13.83
CA LEU A 135 7.44 -2.96 14.87
C LEU A 135 7.58 -2.09 16.13
N GLN A 136 7.86 -0.80 15.96
CA GLN A 136 7.95 0.15 17.06
C GLN A 136 6.64 0.23 17.86
N ARG A 137 5.50 0.31 17.18
CA ARG A 137 4.18 0.34 17.85
C ARG A 137 3.89 -0.97 18.57
N LEU A 138 4.23 -2.12 17.97
CA LEU A 138 4.05 -3.41 18.63
C LEU A 138 4.96 -3.57 19.84
N THR A 139 6.14 -2.96 19.85
CA THR A 139 6.99 -2.88 21.05
C THR A 139 6.35 -2.01 22.12
N GLU A 140 5.78 -0.87 21.74
CA GLU A 140 5.03 0.00 22.67
C GLU A 140 3.81 -0.72 23.27
N ASP A 141 3.15 -1.57 22.47
CA ASP A 141 2.00 -2.40 22.89
C ASP A 141 2.43 -3.69 23.65
N GLY A 142 3.73 -3.96 23.82
CA GLY A 142 4.25 -5.14 24.51
C GLY A 142 4.13 -6.46 23.72
N VAL A 143 3.85 -6.40 22.43
CA VAL A 143 3.67 -7.55 21.52
C VAL A 143 4.97 -7.92 20.80
N TRP A 144 5.85 -6.95 20.56
CA TRP A 144 7.14 -7.16 19.90
C TRP A 144 8.31 -6.93 20.88
N PRO A 145 9.30 -7.85 20.98
CA PRO A 145 10.35 -7.81 22.00
C PRO A 145 11.18 -6.50 22.06
N GLY A 146 11.33 -5.83 20.93
CA GLY A 146 12.09 -4.59 20.83
C GLY A 146 12.55 -4.31 19.40
N VAL A 147 13.04 -3.09 19.17
CA VAL A 147 13.59 -2.68 17.87
C VAL A 147 15.03 -2.21 18.07
N THR A 148 15.98 -2.99 17.56
CA THR A 148 17.38 -2.58 17.44
C THR A 148 17.68 -2.18 16.00
N ILE A 149 18.24 -0.99 15.79
CA ILE A 149 18.64 -0.53 14.45
C ILE A 149 20.15 -0.69 14.30
N HIS A 150 20.58 -1.70 13.53
CA HIS A 150 21.98 -2.06 13.33
C HIS A 150 22.68 -1.22 12.26
N ASP A 151 21.93 -0.81 11.24
CA ASP A 151 22.39 0.11 10.20
C ASP A 151 21.17 0.82 9.60
N SER A 152 21.39 1.95 8.94
CA SER A 152 20.32 2.73 8.34
C SER A 152 20.81 3.60 7.20
N TRP A 153 19.89 3.84 6.26
CA TRP A 153 20.06 4.79 5.16
C TRP A 153 18.86 5.71 5.14
N THR A 154 19.03 6.97 5.55
CA THR A 154 17.91 7.88 5.78
C THR A 154 18.11 9.20 5.06
N CYS A 155 17.00 9.93 4.86
CA CYS A 155 17.04 11.32 4.42
C CYS A 155 16.38 12.20 5.50
N PRO A 156 17.05 13.27 5.98
CA PRO A 156 16.46 14.17 6.95
C PRO A 156 15.32 15.02 6.35
N ASP A 157 15.42 15.31 5.05
CA ASP A 157 14.42 16.07 4.31
C ASP A 157 13.36 15.13 3.72
N SER A 158 12.09 15.39 4.02
CA SER A 158 10.97 14.57 3.54
C SER A 158 9.92 15.38 2.79
N VAL A 159 9.19 14.69 1.91
CA VAL A 159 8.03 15.21 1.16
C VAL A 159 6.85 14.26 1.27
N ARG A 160 5.67 14.75 0.88
CA ARG A 160 4.42 13.99 0.89
C ARG A 160 3.76 14.09 -0.47
N PHE A 161 3.10 13.02 -0.88
CA PHE A 161 2.39 12.95 -2.16
C PHE A 161 0.91 13.33 -2.02
N ARG A 162 0.50 14.02 -0.94
CA ARG A 162 -0.90 14.32 -0.68
C ARG A 162 -1.56 15.08 -1.83
N ALA A 163 -0.93 16.12 -2.37
CA ALA A 163 -1.48 16.89 -3.49
C ALA A 163 -1.66 16.02 -4.74
N TRP A 164 -0.62 15.25 -5.09
CA TRP A 164 -0.66 14.29 -6.20
C TRP A 164 -1.76 13.23 -6.01
N ALA A 165 -1.83 12.61 -4.84
CA ALA A 165 -2.81 11.57 -4.54
C ALA A 165 -4.25 12.11 -4.57
N THR A 166 -4.48 13.34 -4.12
CA THR A 166 -5.78 14.02 -4.25
C THR A 166 -6.16 14.20 -5.72
N ALA A 167 -5.25 14.66 -6.57
CA ALA A 167 -5.52 14.87 -7.99
C ALA A 167 -5.75 13.56 -8.74
N VAL A 168 -4.94 12.53 -8.48
CA VAL A 168 -5.18 11.18 -9.03
C VAL A 168 -6.53 10.64 -8.55
N ASN A 169 -6.92 10.92 -7.30
CA ASN A 169 -8.23 10.53 -6.80
C ASN A 169 -9.38 11.27 -7.48
N GLN A 170 -9.20 12.54 -7.86
CA GLN A 170 -10.20 13.29 -8.64
C GLN A 170 -10.43 12.62 -10.00
N VAL A 171 -9.35 12.30 -10.73
CA VAL A 171 -9.44 11.56 -12.01
C VAL A 171 -10.15 10.22 -11.83
N ARG A 172 -9.87 9.49 -10.73
CA ARG A 172 -10.56 8.23 -10.40
C ARG A 172 -12.06 8.43 -10.13
N VAL A 173 -12.42 9.47 -9.38
CA VAL A 173 -13.82 9.77 -9.03
C VAL A 173 -14.61 10.16 -10.29
N GLU A 174 -14.02 10.94 -11.18
CA GLU A 174 -14.61 11.31 -12.47
C GLU A 174 -14.85 10.06 -13.32
N ALA A 175 -13.84 9.22 -13.52
CA ALA A 175 -14.01 7.98 -14.28
C ALA A 175 -15.05 7.02 -13.66
N HIS A 176 -15.14 6.96 -12.32
CA HIS A 176 -16.21 6.21 -11.67
C HIS A 176 -17.60 6.81 -11.95
N ARG A 177 -17.74 8.13 -11.99
CA ARG A 177 -19.01 8.77 -12.34
C ARG A 177 -19.41 8.46 -13.77
N ASP A 178 -18.45 8.44 -14.69
CA ASP A 178 -18.69 8.09 -16.10
C ASP A 178 -19.19 6.65 -16.23
N VAL A 179 -18.58 5.71 -15.51
CA VAL A 179 -19.04 4.30 -15.45
C VAL A 179 -20.47 4.22 -14.88
N GLN A 180 -20.76 4.94 -13.79
CA GLN A 180 -22.10 4.91 -13.20
C GLN A 180 -23.15 5.55 -14.14
N ALA A 181 -22.81 6.61 -14.86
CA ALA A 181 -23.69 7.21 -15.85
C ALA A 181 -24.00 6.20 -16.97
N ALA A 182 -22.97 5.60 -17.58
CA ALA A 182 -23.14 4.60 -18.63
C ALA A 182 -23.98 3.39 -18.19
N MET A 183 -23.86 2.96 -16.93
CA MET A 183 -24.70 1.88 -16.37
C MET A 183 -26.17 2.28 -16.21
N MET A 184 -26.48 3.57 -16.00
CA MET A 184 -27.85 4.05 -15.80
C MET A 184 -28.58 4.36 -17.10
N ASP A 185 -27.92 5.02 -18.06
CA ASP A 185 -28.55 5.56 -19.27
C ASP A 185 -27.83 5.21 -20.58
N GLY A 186 -26.68 4.53 -20.51
CA GLY A 186 -25.87 4.18 -21.67
C GLY A 186 -26.26 2.87 -22.34
N THR A 187 -25.74 2.69 -23.56
CA THR A 187 -25.77 1.40 -24.26
C THR A 187 -24.75 0.42 -23.67
N GLU A 188 -24.86 -0.87 -24.01
CA GLU A 188 -23.82 -1.86 -23.64
C GLU A 188 -22.42 -1.45 -24.14
N ALA A 189 -22.35 -0.76 -25.29
CA ALA A 189 -21.09 -0.24 -25.82
C ALA A 189 -20.54 0.90 -24.94
N ASP A 190 -21.40 1.83 -24.49
CA ASP A 190 -20.99 2.93 -23.61
C ASP A 190 -20.50 2.40 -22.24
N GLN A 191 -21.16 1.35 -21.72
CA GLN A 191 -20.74 0.68 -20.49
C GLN A 191 -19.37 0.05 -20.64
N ALA A 192 -19.16 -0.73 -21.71
CA ALA A 192 -17.87 -1.36 -21.99
C ALA A 192 -16.74 -0.33 -22.19
N GLU A 193 -17.02 0.77 -22.87
CA GLU A 193 -16.05 1.86 -23.08
C GLU A 193 -15.68 2.56 -21.76
N ALA A 194 -16.67 2.86 -20.90
CA ALA A 194 -16.42 3.50 -19.62
C ALA A 194 -15.63 2.57 -18.66
N GLU A 195 -15.96 1.29 -18.63
CA GLU A 195 -15.23 0.28 -17.84
C GLU A 195 -13.78 0.10 -18.34
N ASP A 196 -13.59 0.01 -19.67
CA ASP A 196 -12.26 -0.06 -20.29
C ASP A 196 -11.42 1.18 -19.97
N HIS A 197 -12.03 2.37 -20.07
CA HIS A 197 -11.36 3.63 -19.71
C HIS A 197 -10.89 3.62 -18.25
N TYR A 198 -11.74 3.18 -17.33
CA TYR A 198 -11.37 3.10 -15.91
C TYR A 198 -10.26 2.08 -15.65
N GLU A 199 -10.40 0.84 -16.09
CA GLU A 199 -9.46 -0.25 -15.79
C GLU A 199 -8.12 -0.06 -16.53
N ASN A 200 -8.15 0.20 -17.84
CA ASN A 200 -6.96 0.16 -18.69
C ASN A 200 -6.23 1.51 -18.82
N TYR A 201 -6.86 2.63 -18.43
CA TYR A 201 -6.21 3.95 -18.53
C TYR A 201 -6.02 4.59 -17.16
N VAL A 202 -7.08 4.70 -16.36
CA VAL A 202 -6.98 5.35 -15.04
C VAL A 202 -6.24 4.45 -14.05
N LYS A 203 -6.68 3.20 -13.91
CA LYS A 203 -6.10 2.25 -12.95
C LYS A 203 -4.72 1.76 -13.35
N ALA A 204 -4.52 1.40 -14.61
CA ALA A 204 -3.20 1.10 -15.13
C ALA A 204 -2.25 2.30 -15.04
N GLY A 205 -2.74 3.53 -15.26
CA GLY A 205 -1.90 4.72 -15.33
C GLY A 205 -1.19 5.07 -14.02
N TYR A 206 -1.84 4.94 -12.86
CA TYR A 206 -1.13 5.14 -11.60
C TYR A 206 -0.15 4.00 -11.29
N ALA A 207 -0.45 2.75 -11.69
CA ALA A 207 0.50 1.64 -11.57
C ALA A 207 1.78 1.92 -12.40
N VAL A 208 1.61 2.40 -13.63
CA VAL A 208 2.71 2.85 -14.50
C VAL A 208 3.53 3.96 -13.84
N ALA A 209 2.90 4.93 -13.17
CA ALA A 209 3.63 5.99 -12.47
C ALA A 209 4.58 5.42 -11.39
N PHE A 210 4.12 4.45 -10.60
CA PHE A 210 4.95 3.78 -9.61
C PHE A 210 6.04 2.91 -10.22
N GLU A 211 5.73 2.10 -11.24
CA GLU A 211 6.73 1.27 -11.93
C GLU A 211 7.80 2.11 -12.64
N THR A 212 7.43 3.29 -13.15
CA THR A 212 8.38 4.25 -13.73
C THR A 212 9.38 4.77 -12.69
N MET A 213 8.93 4.94 -11.44
CA MET A 213 9.81 5.28 -10.30
C MET A 213 10.67 4.08 -9.87
N ARG A 214 10.16 2.84 -9.91
CA ARG A 214 10.99 1.65 -9.64
C ARG A 214 12.20 1.60 -10.57
N GLY A 215 11.97 1.82 -11.86
CA GLY A 215 12.99 1.71 -12.91
C GLY A 215 13.45 0.26 -13.12
N ASN A 216 14.50 0.08 -13.95
CA ASN A 216 15.12 -1.23 -14.15
C ASN A 216 16.06 -1.56 -12.98
N ASP A 217 16.14 -2.85 -12.65
CA ASP A 217 17.02 -3.37 -11.63
C ASP A 217 18.49 -3.35 -12.09
N ASP A 218 18.79 -3.46 -13.40
CA ASP A 218 20.15 -3.24 -13.93
C ASP A 218 20.48 -1.73 -14.01
N PRO A 219 21.45 -1.23 -13.22
CA PRO A 219 21.85 0.18 -13.25
C PRO A 219 22.35 0.66 -14.62
N ARG A 220 22.84 -0.25 -15.48
CA ARG A 220 23.29 0.05 -16.85
C ARG A 220 22.11 0.26 -17.81
N GLU A 221 20.94 -0.26 -17.45
CA GLU A 221 19.71 -0.15 -18.24
C GLU A 221 18.67 0.80 -17.60
N ALA A 222 18.95 1.32 -16.40
CA ALA A 222 18.12 2.26 -15.66
C ALA A 222 18.10 3.65 -16.32
N LYS A 223 17.33 3.80 -17.40
CA LYS A 223 17.20 5.05 -18.18
C LYS A 223 16.11 6.01 -17.67
N SER A 224 15.34 5.63 -16.66
CA SER A 224 14.26 6.47 -16.11
C SER A 224 14.84 7.68 -15.38
N LYS A 225 14.62 8.88 -15.93
CA LYS A 225 15.04 10.16 -15.32
C LYS A 225 14.33 10.47 -14.00
N VAL A 226 13.27 9.73 -13.67
CA VAL A 226 12.44 9.92 -12.47
C VAL A 226 12.55 8.74 -11.51
N ARG A 227 13.57 7.89 -11.71
CA ARG A 227 13.83 6.70 -10.91
C ARG A 227 13.99 7.06 -9.43
N ARG A 228 13.16 6.45 -8.59
CA ARG A 228 13.09 6.53 -7.13
C ARG A 228 12.67 5.17 -6.58
N PRO A 229 13.56 4.15 -6.58
CA PRO A 229 13.25 2.83 -6.02
C PRO A 229 12.90 2.91 -4.53
N ASP A 230 13.45 3.89 -3.82
CA ASP A 230 13.11 4.20 -2.43
C ASP A 230 11.67 4.67 -2.27
N TRP A 231 11.16 5.46 -3.20
CA TRP A 231 9.75 5.87 -3.20
C TRP A 231 8.82 4.71 -3.57
N TYR A 232 9.21 3.90 -4.56
CA TYR A 232 8.46 2.69 -4.89
C TYR A 232 8.34 1.76 -3.68
N GLN A 233 9.47 1.35 -3.09
CA GLN A 233 9.49 0.42 -1.95
C GLN A 233 8.75 0.99 -0.74
N THR A 234 8.91 2.29 -0.45
CA THR A 234 8.15 2.96 0.61
C THR A 234 6.64 2.89 0.35
N THR A 235 6.20 3.09 -0.90
CA THR A 235 4.78 3.01 -1.25
C THR A 235 4.23 1.60 -1.08
N VAL A 236 4.93 0.59 -1.60
CA VAL A 236 4.48 -0.81 -1.50
C VAL A 236 4.46 -1.26 -0.03
N ALA A 237 5.50 -0.93 0.75
CA ALA A 237 5.53 -1.22 2.18
C ALA A 237 4.47 -0.44 2.97
N GLN A 238 4.19 0.82 2.60
CA GLN A 238 3.12 1.58 3.25
C GLN A 238 1.73 1.00 2.94
N ALA A 239 1.52 0.49 1.73
CA ALA A 239 0.30 -0.22 1.35
C ALA A 239 0.12 -1.50 2.20
N ALA A 240 1.15 -2.35 2.27
CA ALA A 240 1.16 -3.53 3.13
C ALA A 240 0.93 -3.16 4.61
N ALA A 241 1.64 -2.14 5.11
CA ALA A 241 1.48 -1.66 6.47
C ALA A 241 0.06 -1.14 6.79
N ASN A 242 -0.64 -0.57 5.80
CA ASN A 242 -2.01 -0.12 5.97
C ASN A 242 -2.99 -1.30 6.10
N VAL A 243 -2.82 -2.33 5.27
CA VAL A 243 -3.59 -3.58 5.40
C VAL A 243 -3.32 -4.22 6.76
N TRP A 244 -2.04 -4.41 7.11
CA TRP A 244 -1.66 -5.06 8.37
C TRP A 244 -2.25 -4.34 9.57
N ARG A 245 -2.14 -3.00 9.63
CA ARG A 245 -2.67 -2.20 10.73
C ARG A 245 -4.20 -2.26 10.83
N ASP A 246 -4.91 -2.31 9.72
CA ASP A 246 -6.37 -2.42 9.76
C ASP A 246 -6.80 -3.81 10.20
N THR A 247 -6.14 -4.86 9.70
CA THR A 247 -6.39 -6.24 10.16
C THR A 247 -6.01 -6.43 11.63
N TRP A 248 -4.91 -5.84 12.10
CA TRP A 248 -4.52 -5.89 13.50
C TRP A 248 -5.57 -5.23 14.40
N LYS A 249 -6.15 -4.09 14.00
CA LYS A 249 -7.29 -3.49 14.73
C LYS A 249 -8.50 -4.43 14.80
N CYS A 250 -8.81 -5.14 13.71
CA CYS A 250 -9.87 -6.15 13.72
C CYS A 250 -9.58 -7.26 14.73
N VAL A 251 -8.36 -7.80 14.74
CA VAL A 251 -7.94 -8.83 15.69
C VAL A 251 -8.05 -8.33 17.14
N GLN A 252 -7.62 -7.10 17.41
CA GLN A 252 -7.75 -6.47 18.71
C GLN A 252 -9.22 -6.23 19.12
N ALA A 253 -10.10 -6.02 18.15
CA ALA A 253 -11.55 -5.92 18.36
C ALA A 253 -12.27 -7.28 18.43
N GLY A 254 -11.53 -8.40 18.33
CA GLY A 254 -12.07 -9.76 18.42
C GLY A 254 -12.47 -10.40 17.09
N TYR A 255 -12.26 -9.73 15.96
CA TYR A 255 -12.58 -10.25 14.62
C TYR A 255 -11.36 -10.94 13.99
N GLN A 256 -11.51 -12.21 13.65
CA GLN A 256 -10.41 -13.02 13.11
C GLN A 256 -10.36 -12.97 11.58
N PRO A 257 -9.24 -12.55 10.97
CA PRO A 257 -9.06 -12.66 9.53
C PRO A 257 -8.94 -14.14 9.13
N LEU A 258 -9.66 -14.55 8.10
CA LEU A 258 -9.54 -15.88 7.48
C LEU A 258 -8.44 -15.92 6.43
N PHE A 259 -8.21 -14.77 5.79
CA PHE A 259 -7.23 -14.61 4.73
C PHE A 259 -6.61 -13.21 4.76
N MET A 260 -5.32 -13.14 4.43
CA MET A 260 -4.62 -11.90 4.10
C MET A 260 -3.78 -12.10 2.84
N GLY A 261 -4.11 -11.31 1.81
CA GLY A 261 -3.43 -11.28 0.51
C GLY A 261 -2.42 -10.14 0.41
N ALA A 262 -1.43 -10.32 -0.48
CA ALA A 262 -0.15 -9.61 -0.46
C ALA A 262 -0.19 -8.09 -0.66
N LYS A 263 -1.31 -7.48 -1.07
CA LYS A 263 -1.34 -6.06 -1.48
C LYS A 263 -2.49 -5.26 -0.88
N ASP A 264 -3.68 -5.83 -0.89
CA ASP A 264 -4.92 -5.09 -0.65
C ASP A 264 -6.13 -5.96 -0.30
N GLU A 265 -5.95 -7.26 -0.05
CA GLU A 265 -7.08 -8.17 0.14
C GLU A 265 -7.06 -8.84 1.51
N VAL A 266 -8.24 -8.95 2.11
CA VAL A 266 -8.49 -9.70 3.35
C VAL A 266 -9.83 -10.42 3.25
N ALA A 267 -10.02 -11.48 4.02
CA ALA A 267 -11.32 -12.12 4.15
C ALA A 267 -11.69 -12.35 5.61
N TYR A 268 -12.98 -12.25 5.90
CA TYR A 268 -13.59 -12.48 7.21
C TYR A 268 -14.90 -13.23 7.04
N LEU A 269 -15.46 -13.71 8.14
CA LEU A 269 -16.85 -14.16 8.16
C LEU A 269 -17.77 -13.02 7.77
N THR A 270 -18.79 -13.32 6.97
CA THR A 270 -19.73 -12.32 6.49
C THR A 270 -20.48 -11.65 7.64
N GLU A 271 -20.81 -12.40 8.68
CA GLU A 271 -21.43 -11.86 9.89
C GLU A 271 -20.51 -10.90 10.65
N ASP A 272 -19.20 -11.20 10.70
CA ASP A 272 -18.18 -10.33 11.28
C ASP A 272 -18.04 -9.03 10.48
N VAL A 273 -18.02 -9.10 9.15
CA VAL A 273 -18.03 -7.90 8.29
C VAL A 273 -19.25 -7.05 8.59
N ARG A 274 -20.45 -7.66 8.66
CA ARG A 274 -21.68 -6.94 9.03
C ARG A 274 -21.60 -6.34 10.43
N ALA A 275 -20.98 -7.03 11.40
CA ALA A 275 -20.80 -6.54 12.77
C ALA A 275 -19.81 -5.36 12.83
N MET A 276 -18.68 -5.45 12.14
CA MET A 276 -17.68 -4.39 12.04
C MET A 276 -18.26 -3.10 11.45
N MET A 277 -19.19 -3.20 10.49
CA MET A 277 -19.89 -2.04 9.93
C MET A 277 -20.87 -1.36 10.90
N ARG A 278 -21.34 -2.08 11.93
CA ARG A 278 -22.31 -1.57 12.92
C ARG A 278 -21.64 -0.90 14.13
N THR A 279 -20.34 -1.10 14.35
CA THR A 279 -19.66 -0.47 15.50
C THR A 279 -19.56 1.04 15.30
N THR A 280 -19.53 1.81 16.40
CA THR A 280 -19.39 3.27 16.36
C THR A 280 -18.21 3.71 17.24
N PRO A 281 -17.08 4.16 16.65
CA PRO A 281 -16.80 4.18 15.21
C PRO A 281 -16.65 2.78 14.59
N PRO A 282 -16.80 2.63 13.26
CA PRO A 282 -16.60 1.35 12.59
C PRO A 282 -15.13 0.89 12.74
N VAL A 283 -14.91 -0.39 13.06
CA VAL A 283 -13.55 -0.96 13.19
C VAL A 283 -12.82 -0.91 11.84
N LEU A 284 -13.55 -1.24 10.76
CA LEU A 284 -13.10 -1.15 9.38
C LEU A 284 -13.96 -0.14 8.62
N LYS A 285 -13.30 0.79 7.91
CA LYS A 285 -14.00 1.72 7.02
C LYS A 285 -14.33 1.00 5.71
N ILE A 286 -15.56 0.52 5.62
CA ILE A 286 -16.08 -0.14 4.42
C ILE A 286 -16.90 0.86 3.61
N ASP A 287 -16.54 1.03 2.35
CA ASP A 287 -17.24 1.86 1.36
C ASP A 287 -17.89 0.96 0.31
N THR A 288 -19.22 0.93 0.30
CA THR A 288 -20.01 0.16 -0.65
C THR A 288 -19.96 0.73 -2.06
N THR A 289 -19.52 1.99 -2.24
CA THR A 289 -19.38 2.61 -3.57
C THR A 289 -18.05 2.27 -4.23
N GLY A 290 -17.04 1.85 -3.47
CA GLY A 290 -15.69 1.57 -3.96
C GLY A 290 -14.93 2.81 -4.46
N VAL A 291 -15.39 4.01 -4.11
CA VAL A 291 -14.83 5.29 -4.59
C VAL A 291 -13.83 5.87 -3.57
N GLN A 292 -14.12 5.73 -2.28
CA GLN A 292 -13.36 6.34 -1.19
C GLN A 292 -11.95 5.75 -1.09
N LEU A 293 -10.95 6.64 -1.20
CA LEU A 293 -9.55 6.25 -1.24
C LEU A 293 -9.12 5.54 0.05
N GLY A 294 -8.58 4.33 -0.09
CA GLY A 294 -8.07 3.54 1.03
C GLY A 294 -9.15 2.95 1.95
N HIS A 295 -10.43 3.03 1.58
CA HIS A 295 -11.50 2.28 2.23
C HIS A 295 -11.56 0.86 1.64
N TRP A 296 -12.17 -0.03 2.41
CA TRP A 296 -12.41 -1.41 2.00
C TRP A 296 -13.71 -1.51 1.22
N LYS A 297 -13.73 -2.29 0.14
CA LYS A 297 -14.94 -2.61 -0.61
C LYS A 297 -15.17 -4.12 -0.60
N VAL A 298 -16.43 -4.53 -0.59
CA VAL A 298 -16.81 -5.94 -0.71
C VAL A 298 -16.55 -6.39 -2.14
N LYS A 299 -15.82 -7.50 -2.33
CA LYS A 299 -15.71 -8.13 -3.66
C LYS A 299 -17.02 -8.84 -4.00
N PRO A 300 -17.55 -8.71 -5.23
CA PRO A 300 -18.68 -9.52 -5.69
C PRO A 300 -18.35 -11.01 -5.52
N ARG A 301 -19.19 -11.73 -4.76
CA ARG A 301 -19.08 -13.13 -4.31
C ARG A 301 -18.03 -14.00 -5.03
N ALA A 302 -16.93 -14.31 -4.35
CA ALA A 302 -16.26 -15.59 -4.55
C ALA A 302 -16.96 -16.59 -3.61
N VAL A 303 -18.00 -17.28 -4.08
CA VAL A 303 -18.53 -18.43 -3.35
C VAL A 303 -17.43 -19.49 -3.41
N VAL A 304 -16.81 -19.78 -2.28
CA VAL A 304 -15.97 -20.98 -2.15
C VAL A 304 -16.95 -22.14 -2.08
N THR A 305 -17.29 -22.70 -3.24
CA THR A 305 -17.90 -24.04 -3.27
C THR A 305 -16.79 -25.02 -2.91
N SER A 306 -17.06 -25.87 -1.91
CA SER A 306 -16.22 -27.02 -1.55
C SER A 306 -15.95 -27.96 -2.72
#